data_AF-A0A935LTK6-F1
#
_entry.id   AF-A0A935LTK6-F1
#
_cell.length_a   1.000
_cell.length_b   1.000
_cell.length_c   1.000
_cell.angle_alpha   90.00
_cell.angle_beta   90.00
_cell.angle_gamma   90.00
#
_symmetry.space_group_name_H-M   'P 1'
#
loop_
_entity.id
_entity.type
_entity.pdbx_description
1 polymer ?
#
loop_
_entity_poly.entity_id
_entity_poly.type
_entity_poly.pdbx_seq_one_letter_code
_entity_poly.pdbx_strand_id
1 'polypeptide(L)'
;MWSRYYNGGNLDRANSLFIDNQLNILIAGFTFKDTYGDYLILKYAPNGDTLLIKNMNGEDPGSDDEAYSILSDFFGNIYITGASQSTSFRMDYFTLKLDMNGKIIWSKRYRTPHENFAYCLNLDSSGSIYVSGEGELSLGYTGIVSVKYSTITGILSERINEFGSYELYNYPNPFNPTTKINYELRVTNYVSLKVYDVLGNEIAILVKEKQNAGRYSVNFNGANLSRNIFLST
;
A
#
# COMPACT_ATOMS: atom_id res chain seq x y z
N MET A 1 -5.16 8.07 -30.84
CA MET A 1 -3.75 8.29 -30.46
C MET A 1 -3.66 9.67 -29.85
N TRP A 2 -3.03 9.81 -28.67
CA TRP A 2 -2.77 11.09 -28.02
C TRP A 2 -1.33 11.13 -27.52
N SER A 3 -0.78 12.34 -27.34
CA SER A 3 0.48 12.58 -26.62
C SER A 3 0.27 13.61 -25.51
N ARG A 4 1.08 13.50 -24.46
CA ARG A 4 1.17 14.44 -23.34
C ARG A 4 2.64 14.70 -23.05
N TYR A 5 2.94 15.94 -22.71
CA TYR A 5 4.27 16.39 -22.34
C TYR A 5 4.19 17.06 -20.97
N TYR A 6 5.14 16.74 -20.11
CA TYR A 6 5.39 17.44 -18.87
C TYR A 6 6.78 18.08 -18.97
N ASN A 7 6.92 19.30 -18.47
CA ASN A 7 8.19 20.03 -18.44
C ASN A 7 8.27 20.80 -17.12
N GLY A 8 9.17 20.38 -16.24
CA GLY A 8 9.45 21.03 -14.96
C GLY A 8 10.33 22.27 -15.06
N GLY A 9 10.94 22.50 -16.22
CA GLY A 9 11.87 23.60 -16.50
C GLY A 9 13.30 23.13 -16.76
N ASN A 10 13.65 21.92 -16.31
CA ASN A 10 14.97 21.31 -16.50
C ASN A 10 14.82 19.80 -16.77
N LEU A 11 15.75 18.96 -16.30
CA LEU A 11 15.70 17.52 -16.53
C LEU A 11 14.45 16.91 -15.87
N ASP A 12 13.67 16.16 -16.66
CA ASP A 12 12.52 15.40 -16.21
C ASP A 12 12.67 13.97 -16.72
N ARG A 13 12.38 12.97 -15.88
CA ARG A 13 12.44 11.56 -16.28
C ARG A 13 11.26 10.80 -15.71
N ALA A 14 10.64 9.98 -16.56
CA ALA A 14 9.71 8.93 -16.13
C ALA A 14 10.48 7.62 -15.93
N ASN A 15 10.36 7.04 -14.73
CA ASN A 15 11.03 5.79 -14.36
C ASN A 15 10.07 4.59 -14.34
N SER A 16 8.80 4.83 -14.01
CA SER A 16 7.80 3.77 -13.88
C SER A 16 6.45 4.20 -14.42
N LEU A 17 5.72 3.25 -15.01
CA LEU A 17 4.38 3.42 -15.51
C LEU A 17 3.49 2.28 -15.03
N PHE A 18 2.29 2.62 -14.57
CA PHE A 18 1.27 1.68 -14.14
C PHE A 18 -0.09 2.06 -14.73
N ILE A 19 -0.88 1.07 -15.10
CA ILE A 19 -2.26 1.26 -15.58
C ILE A 19 -3.20 0.72 -14.51
N ASP A 20 -4.04 1.59 -13.94
CA ASP A 20 -5.00 1.19 -12.90
C ASP A 20 -6.23 0.47 -13.46
N ASN A 21 -7.12 0.00 -12.58
CA ASN A 21 -8.33 -0.72 -12.95
C ASN A 21 -9.36 0.13 -13.73
N GLN A 22 -9.18 1.45 -13.75
CA GLN A 22 -9.99 2.40 -14.52
C GLN A 22 -9.29 2.82 -15.82
N LEU A 23 -8.17 2.15 -16.16
CA LEU A 23 -7.31 2.45 -17.29
C LEU A 23 -6.64 3.83 -17.22
N ASN A 24 -6.59 4.45 -16.04
CA ASN A 24 -5.77 5.64 -15.86
C ASN A 24 -4.30 5.23 -15.87
N ILE A 25 -3.47 6.11 -16.43
CA ILE A 25 -2.03 5.90 -16.54
C ILE A 25 -1.38 6.69 -15.42
N LEU A 26 -0.73 5.99 -14.50
CA LEU A 26 0.10 6.56 -13.45
C LEU A 26 1.55 6.49 -13.90
N ILE A 27 2.29 7.59 -13.72
CA ILE A 27 3.71 7.68 -14.05
C ILE A 27 4.43 8.23 -12.83
N ALA A 28 5.56 7.61 -12.48
CA ALA A 28 6.47 8.09 -11.46
C ALA A 28 7.86 8.31 -12.01
N GLY A 29 8.57 9.28 -11.42
CA GLY A 29 9.95 9.60 -11.73
C GLY A 29 10.40 10.82 -10.93
N PHE A 30 11.18 11.69 -11.56
CA PHE A 30 11.61 12.95 -10.95
C PHE A 30 11.51 14.13 -11.92
N THR A 31 11.51 15.33 -11.35
CA THR A 31 11.53 16.60 -12.06
C THR A 31 12.47 17.58 -11.37
N PHE A 32 13.34 18.24 -12.13
CA PHE A 32 14.10 19.38 -11.63
C PHE A 32 13.30 20.66 -11.88
N LYS A 33 12.64 21.16 -10.84
CA LYS A 33 11.99 22.49 -10.88
C LYS A 33 12.96 23.63 -10.58
N ASP A 34 13.89 23.37 -9.65
CA ASP A 34 14.94 24.28 -9.25
C ASP A 34 16.29 23.51 -9.25
N THR A 35 17.11 23.68 -8.20
CA THR A 35 18.43 23.06 -8.08
C THR A 35 18.39 21.55 -7.85
N TYR A 36 17.33 21.05 -7.21
CA TYR A 36 17.21 19.65 -6.79
C TYR A 36 16.03 18.97 -7.49
N GLY A 37 16.16 17.66 -7.71
CA GLY A 37 15.11 16.84 -8.31
C GLY A 37 14.10 16.42 -7.27
N ASP A 38 12.81 16.60 -7.54
CA ASP A 38 11.71 16.17 -6.66
C ASP A 38 10.97 14.96 -7.24
N TYR A 39 10.32 14.15 -6.39
CA TYR A 39 9.41 13.09 -6.85
C TYR A 39 8.33 13.69 -7.74
N LEU A 40 8.13 13.10 -8.92
CA LEU A 40 7.05 13.44 -9.81
C LEU A 40 6.05 12.28 -9.90
N ILE A 41 4.77 12.60 -9.70
CA ILE A 41 3.64 11.74 -10.02
C ILE A 41 2.79 12.44 -11.08
N LEU A 42 2.57 11.76 -12.19
CA LEU A 42 1.58 12.13 -13.20
C LEU A 42 0.47 11.09 -13.22
N LYS A 43 -0.78 11.53 -13.35
CA LYS A 43 -1.92 10.66 -13.63
C LYS A 43 -2.69 11.19 -14.83
N TYR A 44 -2.90 10.35 -15.83
CA TYR A 44 -3.71 10.66 -17.00
C TYR A 44 -4.92 9.74 -17.09
N ALA A 45 -6.06 10.28 -17.51
CA ALA A 45 -7.22 9.51 -17.90
C ALA A 45 -6.94 8.74 -19.21
N PRO A 46 -7.75 7.71 -19.56
CA PRO A 46 -7.54 6.93 -20.78
C PRO A 46 -7.58 7.76 -22.08
N ASN A 47 -8.33 8.86 -22.07
CA ASN A 47 -8.41 9.82 -23.17
C ASN A 47 -7.22 10.80 -23.23
N GLY A 48 -6.29 10.71 -22.28
CA GLY A 48 -5.11 11.55 -22.13
C GLY A 48 -5.29 12.73 -21.18
N ASP A 49 -6.49 13.02 -20.68
CA ASP A 49 -6.71 14.18 -19.80
C ASP A 49 -5.91 14.07 -18.51
N THR A 50 -5.32 15.19 -18.09
CA THR A 50 -4.53 15.23 -16.86
C THR A 50 -5.45 15.17 -15.65
N LEU A 51 -5.29 14.12 -14.84
CA LEU A 51 -6.01 13.94 -13.58
C LEU A 51 -5.20 14.40 -12.38
N LEU A 52 -3.87 14.19 -12.41
CA LEU A 52 -2.96 14.59 -11.33
C LEU A 52 -1.60 14.98 -11.88
N ILE A 53 -1.05 16.06 -11.34
CA ILE A 53 0.38 16.38 -11.38
C ILE A 53 0.76 16.68 -9.94
N LYS A 54 1.66 15.89 -9.37
CA LYS A 54 2.10 16.07 -7.98
C LYS A 54 3.61 15.99 -7.89
N ASN A 55 4.19 17.04 -7.33
CA ASN A 55 5.61 17.13 -6.97
C ASN A 55 5.73 16.93 -5.47
N MET A 56 6.76 16.24 -5.01
CA MET A 56 6.98 16.01 -3.59
C MET A 56 8.47 15.95 -3.29
N ASN A 57 8.83 16.58 -2.18
CA ASN A 57 10.17 16.50 -1.63
C ASN A 57 10.15 15.48 -0.49
N GLY A 58 11.34 15.00 -0.16
CA GLY A 58 11.64 14.27 1.04
C GLY A 58 11.54 15.13 2.30
N GLU A 59 12.20 14.67 3.35
CA GLU A 59 12.29 15.41 4.62
C GLU A 59 13.22 16.62 4.51
N ASP A 60 14.19 16.58 3.59
CA ASP A 60 15.07 17.69 3.28
C ASP A 60 14.61 18.38 1.99
N PRO A 61 14.00 19.58 2.07
CA PRO A 61 13.39 20.24 0.91
C PRO A 61 14.38 20.66 -0.18
N GLY A 62 15.68 20.65 0.10
CA GLY A 62 16.75 21.01 -0.85
C GLY A 62 17.60 19.81 -1.22
N SER A 63 16.96 18.69 -1.58
CA SER A 63 17.65 17.43 -1.78
C SER A 63 17.08 16.65 -2.95
N ASP A 64 17.91 15.80 -3.57
CA ASP A 64 17.47 15.00 -4.70
C ASP A 64 16.61 13.82 -4.21
N ASP A 65 15.40 13.77 -4.75
CA ASP A 65 14.38 12.77 -4.49
C ASP A 65 13.93 12.16 -5.82
N GLU A 66 14.15 10.86 -6.00
CA GLU A 66 13.78 10.14 -7.21
C GLU A 66 12.86 8.96 -6.91
N ALA A 67 11.68 8.96 -7.54
CA ALA A 67 10.78 7.82 -7.52
C ALA A 67 11.14 6.80 -8.59
N TYR A 68 11.17 5.52 -8.21
CA TYR A 68 11.55 4.43 -9.12
C TYR A 68 10.42 3.46 -9.44
N SER A 69 9.41 3.34 -8.58
CA SER A 69 8.27 2.45 -8.83
C SER A 69 6.96 3.01 -8.32
N ILE A 70 5.90 2.82 -9.09
CA ILE A 70 4.52 3.22 -8.74
C ILE A 70 3.53 2.11 -9.06
N LEU A 71 2.47 2.01 -8.25
CA LEU A 71 1.30 1.19 -8.52
C LEU A 71 0.08 1.76 -7.79
N SER A 72 -1.10 1.18 -8.05
CA SER A 72 -2.29 1.45 -7.24
C SER A 72 -2.96 0.17 -6.77
N ASP A 73 -3.71 0.27 -5.66
CA ASP A 73 -4.63 -0.80 -5.26
C ASP A 73 -5.99 -0.68 -5.98
N PHE A 74 -6.88 -1.64 -5.73
CA PHE A 74 -8.23 -1.66 -6.30
C PHE A 74 -9.09 -0.46 -5.90
N PHE A 75 -8.79 0.16 -4.74
CA PHE A 75 -9.48 1.36 -4.24
C PHE A 75 -8.93 2.65 -4.86
N GLY A 76 -7.88 2.55 -5.68
CA GLY A 76 -7.23 3.69 -6.31
C GLY A 76 -6.24 4.43 -5.42
N ASN A 77 -5.88 3.88 -4.25
CA ASN A 77 -4.76 4.43 -3.48
C ASN A 77 -3.47 4.19 -4.26
N ILE A 78 -2.59 5.19 -4.23
CA ILE A 78 -1.33 5.19 -4.97
C ILE A 78 -0.22 4.83 -4.01
N TYR A 79 0.65 3.93 -4.44
CA TYR A 79 1.84 3.54 -3.68
C TYR A 79 3.05 3.83 -4.56
N ILE A 80 4.04 4.49 -3.97
CA ILE A 80 5.24 4.91 -4.68
C ILE A 80 6.44 4.68 -3.78
N THR A 81 7.54 4.23 -4.38
CA THR A 81 8.81 4.08 -3.68
C THR A 81 9.95 4.61 -4.52
N GLY A 82 11.02 4.99 -3.85
CA GLY A 82 12.25 5.41 -4.47
C GLY A 82 13.32 5.74 -3.43
N ALA A 83 14.23 6.63 -3.81
CA ALA A 83 15.27 7.15 -2.93
C ALA A 83 14.99 8.61 -2.58
N SER A 84 15.18 8.98 -1.32
CA SER A 84 15.09 10.37 -0.87
C SER A 84 16.25 10.67 0.05
N GLN A 85 16.89 11.82 -0.15
CA GLN A 85 17.99 12.21 0.70
C GLN A 85 17.48 12.54 2.12
N SER A 86 18.26 12.11 3.11
CA SER A 86 18.06 12.42 4.52
C SER A 86 18.89 13.64 4.91
N THR A 87 18.62 14.18 6.11
CA THR A 87 19.40 15.28 6.71
C THR A 87 20.88 14.96 6.94
N SER A 88 21.30 13.71 6.71
CA SER A 88 22.70 13.27 6.74
C SER A 88 23.35 13.22 5.35
N PHE A 89 22.70 13.78 4.33
CA PHE A 89 23.10 13.75 2.91
C PHE A 89 23.17 12.35 2.30
N ARG A 90 22.46 11.37 2.89
CA ARG A 90 22.41 9.98 2.41
C ARG A 90 21.04 9.67 1.85
N MET A 91 21.02 8.91 0.76
CA MET A 91 19.79 8.38 0.18
C MET A 91 19.21 7.29 1.07
N ASP A 92 17.94 7.42 1.43
CA ASP A 92 17.16 6.40 2.13
C ASP A 92 16.04 5.89 1.23
N TYR A 93 15.55 4.68 1.48
CA TYR A 93 14.26 4.29 0.90
C TYR A 93 13.20 5.27 1.37
N PHE A 94 12.39 5.75 0.44
CA PHE A 94 11.24 6.57 0.76
C PHE A 94 10.01 6.03 0.07
N THR A 95 9.09 5.52 0.88
CA THR A 95 7.85 4.89 0.41
C THR A 95 6.66 5.69 0.90
N LEU A 96 5.74 6.00 0.00
CA LEU A 96 4.54 6.77 0.28
C LEU A 96 3.31 5.96 -0.09
N LYS A 97 2.25 6.15 0.71
CA LYS A 97 0.88 5.85 0.31
C LYS A 97 0.12 7.15 0.16
N LEU A 98 -0.56 7.32 -0.97
CA LEU A 98 -1.46 8.42 -1.23
C LEU A 98 -2.88 7.90 -1.47
N ASP A 99 -3.89 8.74 -1.21
CA ASP A 99 -5.24 8.47 -1.66
C ASP A 99 -5.38 8.68 -3.18
N MET A 100 -6.56 8.37 -3.72
CA MET A 100 -6.84 8.49 -5.15
C MET A 100 -6.72 9.91 -5.72
N ASN A 101 -6.77 10.94 -4.85
CA ASN A 101 -6.62 12.35 -5.20
C ASN A 101 -5.17 12.84 -5.01
N GLY A 102 -4.25 11.95 -4.65
CA GLY A 102 -2.86 12.26 -4.40
C GLY A 102 -2.61 12.89 -3.03
N LYS A 103 -3.54 12.84 -2.06
CA LYS A 103 -3.23 13.27 -0.68
C LYS A 103 -2.36 12.21 -0.01
N ILE A 104 -1.28 12.62 0.64
CA ILE A 104 -0.42 11.69 1.39
C ILE A 104 -1.22 11.14 2.57
N ILE A 105 -1.36 9.82 2.64
CA ILE A 105 -1.93 9.08 3.78
C ILE A 105 -0.83 8.81 4.79
N TRP A 106 0.31 8.29 4.33
CA TRP A 106 1.50 8.11 5.16
C TRP A 106 2.77 8.09 4.31
N SER A 107 3.91 8.32 4.97
CA SER A 107 5.26 8.12 4.45
C SER A 107 6.05 7.19 5.38
N LYS A 108 6.97 6.40 4.82
CA LYS A 108 7.89 5.53 5.54
C LYS A 108 9.28 5.62 4.95
N ARG A 109 10.27 5.68 5.84
CA ARG A 109 11.69 5.59 5.50
C ARG A 109 12.28 4.27 5.97
N TYR A 110 13.18 3.72 5.18
CA TYR A 110 14.07 2.65 5.61
C TYR A 110 15.50 3.07 5.32
N ARG A 111 16.36 2.94 6.33
CA ARG A 111 17.73 3.42 6.31
C ARG A 111 18.69 2.38 6.89
N THR A 112 19.89 2.35 6.34
CA THR A 112 21.05 1.62 6.82
C THR A 112 22.22 2.62 7.03
N PRO A 113 23.37 2.21 7.58
CA PRO A 113 24.53 3.10 7.66
C PRO A 113 25.11 3.54 6.30
N HIS A 114 24.74 2.90 5.19
CA HIS A 114 24.99 3.37 3.82
C HIS A 114 23.70 3.76 3.07
N GLU A 115 23.88 4.31 1.87
CA GLU A 115 22.79 4.72 0.99
C GLU A 115 21.88 3.54 0.62
N ASN A 116 20.60 3.84 0.46
CA ASN A 116 19.55 2.90 0.14
C ASN A 116 18.71 3.44 -1.01
N PHE A 117 18.61 2.66 -2.08
CA PHE A 117 17.79 2.97 -3.25
C PHE A 117 16.71 1.90 -3.43
N ALA A 118 15.43 2.28 -3.27
CA ALA A 118 14.32 1.37 -3.51
C ALA A 118 13.95 1.39 -4.99
N TYR A 119 14.04 0.26 -5.67
CA TYR A 119 13.83 0.19 -7.13
C TYR A 119 12.49 -0.42 -7.52
N CYS A 120 11.92 -1.31 -6.68
CA CYS A 120 10.68 -1.99 -7.02
C CYS A 120 9.72 -2.07 -5.84
N LEU A 121 8.44 -2.14 -6.18
CA LEU A 121 7.31 -2.09 -5.27
C LEU A 121 6.26 -3.09 -5.75
N ASN A 122 5.71 -3.90 -4.85
CA ASN A 122 4.56 -4.77 -5.13
C ASN A 122 3.62 -4.84 -3.92
N LEU A 123 2.37 -5.22 -4.20
CA LEU A 123 1.34 -5.48 -3.19
C LEU A 123 0.95 -6.96 -3.23
N ASP A 124 0.62 -7.52 -2.06
CA ASP A 124 -0.17 -8.75 -2.02
C ASP A 124 -1.68 -8.44 -1.93
N SER A 125 -2.50 -9.48 -1.97
CA SER A 125 -3.96 -9.37 -1.90
C SER A 125 -4.49 -8.80 -0.57
N SER A 126 -3.67 -8.81 0.50
CA SER A 126 -4.01 -8.18 1.80
C SER A 126 -3.70 -6.68 1.83
N GLY A 127 -3.07 -6.16 0.77
CA GLY A 127 -2.57 -4.80 0.68
C GLY A 127 -1.23 -4.59 1.38
N SER A 128 -0.57 -5.65 1.84
CA SER A 128 0.80 -5.52 2.35
C SER A 128 1.73 -5.14 1.21
N ILE A 129 2.66 -4.24 1.53
CA ILE A 129 3.57 -3.65 0.56
C ILE A 129 4.93 -4.31 0.70
N TYR A 130 5.54 -4.66 -0.42
CA TYR A 130 6.89 -5.20 -0.52
C TYR A 130 7.72 -4.26 -1.37
N VAL A 131 8.81 -3.77 -0.80
CA VAL A 131 9.76 -2.87 -1.45
C VAL A 131 11.11 -3.56 -1.49
N SER A 132 11.77 -3.56 -2.64
CA SER A 132 13.13 -4.06 -2.75
C SER A 132 14.03 -3.12 -3.53
N GLY A 133 15.33 -3.19 -3.24
CA GLY A 133 16.35 -2.42 -3.93
C GLY A 133 17.72 -2.64 -3.32
N GLU A 134 18.56 -1.62 -3.34
CA GLU A 134 19.94 -1.68 -2.85
C GLU A 134 20.05 -1.18 -1.39
N GLY A 135 20.92 -1.82 -0.61
CA GLY A 135 21.31 -1.34 0.71
C GLY A 135 22.53 -2.08 1.27
N GLU A 136 23.03 -1.62 2.42
CA GLU A 136 24.20 -2.24 3.06
C GLU A 136 23.93 -3.68 3.53
N LEU A 137 24.90 -4.53 3.23
CA LEU A 137 25.17 -5.82 3.88
C LEU A 137 26.42 -5.67 4.77
N SER A 138 26.57 -6.59 5.74
CA SER A 138 27.70 -6.58 6.68
C SER A 138 29.06 -6.37 5.98
N LEU A 139 29.94 -5.59 6.62
CA LEU A 139 31.30 -5.27 6.14
C LEU A 139 31.37 -4.28 4.97
N GLY A 140 30.34 -3.42 4.79
CA GLY A 140 30.36 -2.32 3.82
C GLY A 140 30.12 -2.75 2.37
N TYR A 141 29.62 -3.97 2.13
CA TYR A 141 29.16 -4.40 0.82
C TYR A 141 27.72 -3.93 0.60
N THR A 142 27.35 -3.56 -0.63
CA THR A 142 25.93 -3.37 -0.97
C THR A 142 25.32 -4.68 -1.45
N GLY A 143 24.02 -4.83 -1.25
CA GLY A 143 23.26 -5.98 -1.71
C GLY A 143 21.78 -5.67 -1.82
N ILE A 144 21.00 -6.73 -2.01
CA ILE A 144 19.55 -6.60 -2.18
C ILE A 144 18.90 -6.58 -0.80
N VAL A 145 18.16 -5.50 -0.51
CA VAL A 145 17.37 -5.36 0.71
C VAL A 145 15.89 -5.34 0.34
N SER A 146 15.08 -6.04 1.14
CA SER A 146 13.62 -6.08 0.99
C SER A 146 12.95 -5.66 2.28
N VAL A 147 11.99 -4.75 2.19
CA VAL A 147 11.21 -4.20 3.30
C VAL A 147 9.74 -4.52 3.07
N LYS A 148 9.07 -5.07 4.09
CA LYS A 148 7.63 -5.28 4.08
C LYS A 148 6.94 -4.24 4.95
N TYR A 149 5.97 -3.51 4.42
CA TYR A 149 5.02 -2.72 5.20
C TYR A 149 3.68 -3.44 5.24
N SER A 150 3.37 -4.08 6.36
CA SER A 150 2.08 -4.72 6.53
C SER A 150 0.98 -3.65 6.65
N THR A 151 -0.09 -3.81 5.88
CA THR A 151 -1.36 -3.16 6.20
C THR A 151 -1.81 -3.69 7.54
N ILE A 152 -1.82 -2.84 8.56
CA ILE A 152 -2.42 -3.17 9.84
C ILE A 152 -3.93 -3.23 9.58
N THR A 153 -4.43 -4.38 9.15
CA THR A 153 -5.86 -4.66 9.02
C THR A 153 -6.51 -5.03 10.37
N GLY A 154 -5.78 -4.87 11.47
CA GLY A 154 -6.31 -4.96 12.82
C GLY A 154 -5.41 -4.24 13.81
N ILE A 155 -6.00 -3.32 14.58
CA ILE A 155 -5.51 -2.66 15.81
C ILE A 155 -4.07 -3.08 16.21
N LEU A 156 -3.14 -2.11 16.24
CA LEU A 156 -1.98 -2.23 17.11
C LEU A 156 -2.50 -2.35 18.54
N SER A 157 -2.53 -3.56 19.09
CA SER A 157 -2.55 -3.71 20.53
C SER A 157 -1.19 -3.22 21.01
N GLU A 158 -1.13 -2.03 21.59
CA GLU A 158 -0.03 -1.75 22.48
C GLU A 158 -0.11 -2.79 23.62
N ARG A 159 0.83 -3.74 23.56
CA ARG A 159 1.02 -4.90 24.45
C ARG A 159 -0.11 -5.94 24.46
N ILE A 160 0.00 -6.97 23.61
CA ILE A 160 -0.16 -8.36 24.08
C ILE A 160 0.81 -9.26 23.30
N ASN A 161 1.99 -9.50 23.87
CA ASN A 161 2.70 -10.75 23.62
C ASN A 161 1.81 -11.90 24.14
N GLU A 162 1.74 -13.01 23.39
CA GLU A 162 1.33 -14.37 23.83
C GLU A 162 -0.02 -14.99 23.42
N PHE A 163 -0.73 -14.54 22.38
CA PHE A 163 -1.81 -15.38 21.82
C PHE A 163 -1.62 -15.62 20.33
N GLY A 164 -1.14 -16.83 20.01
CA GLY A 164 -0.70 -17.26 18.69
C GLY A 164 -1.74 -17.08 17.58
N SER A 165 -1.25 -17.16 16.35
CA SER A 165 -2.01 -17.03 15.10
C SER A 165 -3.43 -17.59 15.18
N TYR A 166 -4.41 -16.74 14.84
CA TYR A 166 -5.77 -17.14 14.55
C TYR A 166 -5.88 -17.44 13.05
N GLU A 167 -6.49 -18.56 12.68
CA GLU A 167 -6.88 -18.84 11.32
C GLU A 167 -8.29 -18.27 11.11
N LEU A 168 -8.48 -17.43 10.11
CA LEU A 168 -9.79 -16.94 9.65
C LEU A 168 -9.84 -17.16 8.14
N TYR A 169 -10.81 -17.94 7.67
CA TYR A 169 -10.99 -18.16 6.23
C TYR A 169 -12.45 -18.37 5.89
N ASN A 170 -12.84 -18.02 4.67
CA ASN A 170 -14.19 -18.24 4.17
C ASN A 170 -14.18 -19.17 2.95
N TYR A 171 -15.17 -20.06 2.87
CA TYR A 171 -15.37 -20.91 1.70
C TYR A 171 -16.87 -21.07 1.39
N PRO A 172 -17.28 -20.95 0.10
CA PRO A 172 -16.46 -20.60 -1.07
C PRO A 172 -15.99 -19.13 -1.07
N ASN A 173 -14.85 -18.85 -1.71
CA ASN A 173 -14.38 -17.49 -2.03
C ASN A 173 -13.80 -17.49 -3.46
N PRO A 174 -14.40 -16.78 -4.45
CA PRO A 174 -15.59 -15.92 -4.36
C PRO A 174 -16.87 -16.68 -3.96
N PHE A 175 -17.76 -16.01 -3.23
CA PHE A 175 -19.01 -16.60 -2.72
C PHE A 175 -20.24 -16.10 -3.49
N ASN A 176 -21.31 -16.89 -3.57
CA ASN A 176 -22.54 -16.49 -4.27
C ASN A 176 -23.78 -17.23 -3.73
N PRO A 177 -24.72 -16.58 -3.03
CA PRO A 177 -24.56 -15.36 -2.23
C PRO A 177 -24.10 -15.69 -0.79
N THR A 178 -23.80 -16.95 -0.50
CA THR A 178 -23.45 -17.41 0.84
C THR A 178 -22.00 -17.88 0.92
N THR A 179 -21.36 -17.62 2.05
CA THR A 179 -20.08 -18.24 2.43
C THR A 179 -20.14 -18.71 3.88
N LYS A 180 -19.30 -19.66 4.21
CA LYS A 180 -19.03 -20.05 5.59
C LYS A 180 -17.71 -19.43 6.04
N ILE A 181 -17.72 -18.70 7.14
CA ILE A 181 -16.53 -18.11 7.76
C ILE A 181 -16.12 -19.01 8.92
N ASN A 182 -14.92 -19.54 8.87
CA ASN A 182 -14.35 -20.44 9.88
C ASN A 182 -13.24 -19.71 10.62
N TYR A 183 -13.21 -19.87 11.95
CA TYR A 183 -12.14 -19.32 12.78
C TYR A 183 -11.79 -20.21 13.98
N GLU A 184 -10.56 -20.10 14.46
CA GLU A 184 -10.08 -20.84 15.64
C GLU A 184 -9.68 -19.90 16.77
N LEU A 185 -10.19 -20.18 17.97
CA LEU A 185 -9.79 -19.51 19.22
C LEU A 185 -8.88 -20.46 20.01
N ARG A 186 -7.63 -20.06 20.23
CA ARG A 186 -6.70 -20.84 21.08
C ARG A 186 -6.99 -20.72 22.57
N VAL A 187 -7.67 -19.65 22.96
CA VAL A 187 -8.04 -19.35 24.35
C VAL A 187 -9.46 -18.80 24.40
N THR A 188 -10.14 -18.99 25.53
CA THR A 188 -11.45 -18.39 25.78
C THR A 188 -11.33 -16.87 25.79
N ASN A 189 -12.03 -16.18 24.89
CA ASN A 189 -11.99 -14.72 24.78
C ASN A 189 -13.32 -14.14 24.28
N TYR A 190 -13.50 -12.83 24.42
CA TYR A 190 -14.60 -12.10 23.79
C TYR A 190 -14.33 -11.94 22.29
N VAL A 191 -15.26 -12.39 21.46
CA VAL A 191 -15.14 -12.38 19.99
C VAL A 191 -16.14 -11.40 19.42
N SER A 192 -15.67 -10.53 18.52
CA SER A 192 -16.53 -9.72 17.66
C SER A 192 -16.16 -9.96 16.20
N LEU A 193 -17.04 -10.66 15.47
CA LEU A 193 -16.90 -10.87 14.04
C LEU A 193 -17.90 -9.98 13.31
N LYS A 194 -17.40 -9.08 12.48
CA LYS A 194 -18.18 -8.07 11.76
C LYS A 194 -17.88 -8.14 10.27
N VAL A 195 -18.88 -7.87 9.45
CA VAL A 195 -18.74 -7.71 8.01
C VAL A 195 -18.83 -6.23 7.68
N TYR A 196 -17.94 -5.76 6.82
CA TYR A 196 -17.92 -4.40 6.32
C TYR A 196 -18.13 -4.40 4.81
N ASP A 197 -18.69 -3.32 4.28
CA ASP A 197 -18.67 -3.06 2.85
C ASP A 197 -17.28 -2.56 2.39
N VAL A 198 -17.12 -2.39 1.08
CA VAL A 198 -15.87 -1.90 0.47
C VAL A 198 -15.51 -0.45 0.86
N LEU A 199 -16.44 0.29 1.47
CA LEU A 199 -16.23 1.65 1.98
C LEU A 199 -15.91 1.67 3.49
N GLY A 200 -15.89 0.50 4.14
CA GLY A 200 -15.63 0.36 5.57
C GLY A 200 -16.86 0.57 6.46
N ASN A 201 -18.07 0.62 5.91
CA ASN A 201 -19.29 0.66 6.71
C ASN A 201 -19.60 -0.73 7.26
N GLU A 202 -19.97 -0.82 8.53
CA GLU A 202 -20.42 -2.08 9.13
C GLU A 202 -21.77 -2.49 8.53
N ILE A 203 -21.84 -3.66 7.90
CA ILE A 203 -23.07 -4.18 7.26
C ILE A 203 -23.67 -5.36 8.02
N ALA A 204 -22.89 -6.04 8.86
CA ALA A 204 -23.41 -7.10 9.74
C ALA A 204 -22.47 -7.34 10.93
N ILE A 205 -23.05 -7.75 12.06
CA ILE A 205 -22.32 -8.37 13.17
C ILE A 205 -22.72 -9.85 13.21
N LEU A 206 -21.76 -10.74 13.00
CA LEU A 206 -21.97 -12.19 12.96
C LEU A 206 -21.75 -12.84 14.33
N VAL A 207 -20.84 -12.28 15.12
CA VAL A 207 -20.49 -12.76 16.47
C VAL A 207 -20.21 -11.55 17.35
N LYS A 208 -20.71 -11.55 18.59
CA LYS A 208 -20.42 -10.51 19.59
C LYS A 208 -20.64 -11.05 21.01
N GLU A 209 -19.82 -12.02 21.38
CA GLU A 209 -19.98 -12.75 22.64
C GLU A 209 -18.67 -13.37 23.12
N LYS A 210 -18.64 -13.83 24.37
CA LYS A 210 -17.52 -14.60 24.91
C LYS A 210 -17.62 -16.04 24.42
N GLN A 211 -16.56 -16.52 23.78
CA GLN A 211 -16.46 -17.88 23.25
C GLN A 211 -15.29 -18.62 23.88
N ASN A 212 -15.44 -19.92 24.11
CA ASN A 212 -14.37 -20.76 24.65
C ASN A 212 -13.30 -21.04 23.59
N ALA A 213 -12.11 -21.50 24.00
CA ALA A 213 -11.15 -22.04 23.04
C ALA A 213 -11.80 -23.15 22.19
N GLY A 214 -11.57 -23.13 20.87
CA GLY A 214 -12.18 -24.06 19.93
C GLY A 214 -12.29 -23.51 18.51
N ARG A 215 -12.77 -24.36 17.61
CA ARG A 215 -13.06 -24.00 16.21
C ARG A 215 -14.53 -23.64 16.05
N TYR A 216 -14.78 -22.55 15.36
CA TYR A 216 -16.10 -21.98 15.13
C TYR A 216 -16.35 -21.78 13.65
N SER A 217 -17.63 -21.75 13.30
CA SER A 217 -18.07 -21.55 11.93
C SER A 217 -19.38 -20.77 11.93
N VAL A 218 -19.45 -19.71 11.13
CA VAL A 218 -20.66 -18.91 10.96
C VAL A 218 -20.99 -18.76 9.48
N ASN A 219 -22.27 -18.88 9.15
CA ASN A 219 -22.75 -18.64 7.79
C ASN A 219 -23.00 -17.16 7.58
N PHE A 220 -22.55 -16.64 6.45
CA PHE A 220 -22.87 -15.30 5.97
C PHE A 220 -23.67 -15.40 4.68
N ASN A 221 -24.76 -14.64 4.57
CA ASN A 221 -25.59 -14.55 3.38
C ASN A 221 -25.66 -13.10 2.90
N GLY A 222 -25.05 -12.82 1.75
CA GLY A 222 -25.03 -11.52 1.12
C GLY A 222 -26.14 -11.28 0.09
N ALA A 223 -27.18 -12.12 0.02
CA ALA A 223 -28.22 -12.02 -1.01
C ALA A 223 -28.98 -10.67 -1.02
N ASN A 224 -29.07 -10.01 0.13
CA ASN A 224 -29.74 -8.72 0.29
C ASN A 224 -28.78 -7.52 0.18
N LEU A 225 -27.52 -7.77 -0.14
CA LEU A 225 -26.50 -6.74 -0.26
C LEU A 225 -26.26 -6.49 -1.75
N SER A 226 -26.18 -5.23 -2.16
CA SER A 226 -25.94 -4.84 -3.56
C SER A 226 -24.71 -5.57 -4.12
N ARG A 227 -24.84 -6.12 -5.34
CA ARG A 227 -24.08 -7.22 -6.00
C ARG A 227 -22.53 -7.28 -5.94
N ASN A 228 -21.82 -6.45 -5.18
CA ASN A 228 -20.35 -6.41 -5.18
C ASN A 228 -19.75 -6.43 -3.75
N ILE A 229 -19.79 -7.58 -3.08
CA ILE A 229 -19.06 -7.78 -1.81
C ILE A 229 -17.92 -8.77 -2.05
N PHE A 230 -16.70 -8.31 -1.82
CA PHE A 230 -15.50 -9.15 -1.74
C PHE A 230 -15.06 -9.20 -0.27
N LEU A 231 -14.75 -10.39 0.24
CA LEU A 231 -14.13 -10.56 1.56
C LEU A 231 -12.61 -10.56 1.37
N SER A 232 -11.93 -9.53 1.90
CA SER A 232 -10.47 -9.49 1.98
C SER A 232 -10.01 -10.17 3.28
N THR A 233 -8.99 -11.03 3.17
CA THR A 233 -8.29 -11.69 4.28
C THR A 233 -7.37 -10.73 5.03
#